data_AF-A0A8T2QPI0-F1
#
_entry.id   AF-A0A8T2QPI0-F1
#
_cell.length_a   1.000
_cell.length_b   1.000
_cell.length_c   1.000
_cell.angle_alpha   90.00
_cell.angle_beta   90.00
_cell.angle_gamma   90.00
#
_symmetry.space_group_name_H-M   'P 1'
#
loop_
_entity.id
_entity.type
_entity.pdbx_description
1 polymer ?
#
loop_
_entity_poly.entity_id
_entity_poly.type
_entity_poly.pdbx_seq_one_letter_code
_entity_poly.pdbx_strand_id
1 'polypeptide(L)' 'MSYDDVEIEDMEWNEELKAYTYPCPCGDLFQITLADLKMGEEIARCPSCSLYITVIYNMEDFQDAAPPAPPSIPIAAS' A
#
# COMPACT_ATOMS: atom_id res chain seq x y z
N MET A 1 -10.48 -15.10 6.24
CA MET A 1 -9.85 -14.24 7.26
C MET A 1 -8.44 -13.99 6.81
N SER A 2 -7.95 -12.76 6.88
CA SER A 2 -6.55 -12.43 6.57
C SER A 2 -5.63 -13.17 7.53
N TYR A 3 -4.41 -13.46 7.09
CA TYR A 3 -3.37 -13.99 7.96
C TYR A 3 -2.92 -12.93 8.97
N ASP A 4 -2.80 -11.68 8.52
CA ASP A 4 -2.41 -10.52 9.31
C ASP A 4 -2.89 -9.22 8.61
N ASP A 5 -2.80 -8.10 9.31
CA ASP A 5 -3.13 -6.77 8.80
C ASP A 5 -1.87 -5.90 8.91
N VAL A 6 -1.31 -5.49 7.77
CA VAL A 6 0.04 -4.90 7.68
C VAL A 6 -0.05 -3.48 7.11
N GLU A 7 0.62 -2.52 7.74
CA GLU A 7 0.70 -1.15 7.23
C GLU A 7 1.58 -1.10 5.98
N ILE A 8 1.19 -0.31 4.97
CA ILE A 8 1.96 -0.20 3.71
C ILE A 8 3.41 0.29 3.92
N GLU A 9 3.66 1.03 5.01
CA GLU A 9 4.97 1.52 5.43
C GLU A 9 5.91 0.39 5.90
N ASP A 10 5.37 -0.75 6.31
CA ASP A 10 6.12 -1.95 6.71
C ASP A 10 6.39 -2.92 5.54
N MET A 11 5.86 -2.63 4.35
CA MET A 11 6.10 -3.41 3.13
C MET A 11 7.29 -2.86 2.33
N GLU A 12 8.01 -3.74 1.62
CA GLU A 12 9.12 -3.35 0.76
C GLU A 12 8.69 -3.21 -0.70
N TRP A 13 9.02 -2.08 -1.32
CA TRP A 13 8.77 -1.85 -2.74
C TRP A 13 9.73 -2.67 -3.63
N ASN A 14 9.17 -3.47 -4.54
CA ASN A 14 9.92 -4.19 -5.56
C ASN A 14 9.73 -3.54 -6.93
N GLU A 15 10.80 -2.91 -7.46
CA GLU A 15 10.76 -2.18 -8.72
C GLU A 15 10.49 -3.04 -9.96
N GLU A 16 10.92 -4.31 -9.94
CA GLU A 16 10.77 -5.26 -11.05
C GLU A 16 9.31 -5.75 -11.12
N LEU A 17 8.73 -6.08 -9.97
CA LEU A 17 7.34 -6.55 -9.87
C LEU A 17 6.32 -5.42 -9.89
N LYS A 18 6.75 -4.17 -9.67
CA LYS A 18 5.87 -3.01 -9.44
C LYS A 18 4.85 -3.27 -8.33
N ALA A 19 5.32 -3.87 -7.25
CA ALA A 19 4.50 -4.34 -6.14
C ALA A 19 5.16 -4.05 -4.80
N TYR A 20 4.33 -3.83 -3.78
CA TYR A 20 4.74 -3.88 -2.39
C TYR A 20 4.75 -5.33 -1.93
N THR A 21 5.80 -5.71 -1.22
CA THR A 21 6.07 -7.09 -0.81
C THR A 21 6.25 -7.21 0.69
N TYR A 22 5.84 -8.35 1.25
CA TYR A 22 5.97 -8.65 2.68
C TYR A 22 6.26 -10.14 2.90
N PRO A 23 7.12 -10.53 3.85
CA PRO A 23 7.48 -11.94 4.05
C PRO A 23 6.27 -12.81 4.37
N CYS A 24 6.13 -13.91 3.62
CA CYS A 24 5.13 -14.93 3.88
C CYS A 24 5.75 -16.07 4.70
N PRO A 25 5.04 -16.64 5.71
CA PRO A 25 5.55 -17.77 6.51
C PRO A 25 5.82 -19.04 5.72
N CYS A 26 5.43 -19.14 4.44
CA CYS A 26 5.75 -20.27 3.59
C CYS A 26 7.17 -20.20 2.97
N GLY A 27 7.85 -19.06 3.09
CA GLY A 27 9.19 -18.82 2.54
C GLY A 27 9.23 -17.90 1.32
N ASP A 28 8.07 -17.54 0.74
CA ASP A 28 7.93 -16.58 -0.35
C ASP A 28 7.46 -15.20 0.16
N LEU A 29 6.97 -14.34 -0.74
CA LEU A 29 6.50 -12.99 -0.45
C LEU A 29 5.01 -12.85 -0.78
N PHE A 30 4.26 -12.20 0.11
CA PHE A 30 2.99 -11.56 -0.25
C PHE A 30 3.27 -10.41 -1.21
N GLN A 31 2.38 -10.17 -2.17
CA GLN A 31 2.51 -9.09 -3.14
C GLN A 31 1.16 -8.41 -3.40
N ILE A 32 1.19 -7.08 -3.49
CA ILE A 32 0.10 -6.24 -4.03
C ILE A 32 0.69 -5.21 -4.99
N THR A 33 0.13 -5.10 -6.20
CA THR A 33 0.69 -4.20 -7.21
C THR A 33 0.30 -2.76 -6.95
N LEU A 34 1.11 -1.81 -7.45
CA LEU A 34 0.76 -0.40 -7.41
C LEU A 34 -0.58 -0.12 -8.12
N ALA A 35 -0.87 -0.86 -9.19
CA ALA A 35 -2.13 -0.74 -9.91
C ALA A 35 -3.32 -1.18 -9.05
N ASP A 36 -3.16 -2.25 -8.26
CA ASP A 36 -4.19 -2.73 -7.33
C ASP A 36 -4.47 -1.71 -6.22
N LEU A 37 -3.42 -1.13 -5.62
CA LEU A 37 -3.55 -0.05 -4.62
C LEU A 37 -4.28 1.17 -5.21
N LYS A 38 -3.97 1.55 -6.45
CA LYS A 38 -4.68 2.63 -7.18
C LYS A 38 -6.17 2.34 -7.38
N MET A 39 -6.56 1.08 -7.46
CA MET A 39 -7.95 0.64 -7.60
C MET A 39 -8.68 0.47 -6.26
N GLY A 40 -7.99 0.67 -5.14
CA GLY A 40 -8.57 0.50 -3.80
C GLY A 40 -8.53 -0.95 -3.30
N GLU A 41 -7.76 -1.83 -3.93
CA GLU A 41 -7.56 -3.21 -3.43
C GLU A 41 -6.65 -3.18 -2.20
N GLU A 42 -6.96 -4.02 -1.23
CA GLU A 42 -6.23 -4.11 0.05
C GLU A 42 -5.67 -5.51 0.30
N ILE A 43 -5.76 -6.42 -0.67
CA ILE A 43 -5.41 -7.83 -0.48
C ILE A 43 -4.09 -8.17 -1.16
N ALA A 44 -3.03 -8.29 -0.38
CA ALA A 44 -1.75 -8.82 -0.85
C ALA A 44 -1.76 -10.36 -0.74
N ARG A 45 -1.42 -11.03 -1.85
CA ARG A 45 -1.52 -12.49 -1.99
C ARG A 45 -0.14 -13.11 -2.16
N CYS A 46 0.09 -14.27 -1.58
CA CYS A 46 1.34 -15.01 -1.81
C CYS A 46 1.17 -15.94 -3.02
N PRO A 47 2.05 -15.92 -4.04
CA PRO A 47 1.90 -16.73 -5.25
C PRO A 47 2.15 -18.24 -5.00
N SER A 48 2.90 -18.58 -3.96
CA SER A 48 3.28 -19.96 -3.65
C SER A 48 2.37 -20.68 -2.67
N CYS A 49 1.40 -19.98 -2.08
CA CYS A 49 0.42 -20.59 -1.19
C CYS A 49 -0.96 -19.95 -1.39
N SER A 50 -1.91 -20.22 -0.49
CA SER A 50 -3.25 -19.64 -0.53
C SER A 50 -3.49 -18.56 0.52
N LEU A 51 -2.44 -18.13 1.23
CA LEU A 51 -2.54 -17.10 2.25
C LEU A 51 -2.63 -15.71 1.61
N TYR A 52 -3.20 -14.78 2.37
CA TYR A 52 -3.24 -13.37 2.05
C TYR A 52 -3.19 -12.55 3.35
N ILE A 53 -2.75 -11.30 3.24
CA ILE A 53 -2.80 -10.29 4.30
C ILE A 53 -3.68 -9.12 3.83
N THR A 54 -4.25 -8.38 4.78
CA THR A 54 -4.88 -7.09 4.50
C THR A 54 -3.80 -6.02 4.59
N VAL A 55 -3.78 -5.10 3.63
CA VAL A 55 -2.85 -3.97 3.59
C VAL A 55 -3.59 -2.73 4.03
N ILE A 56 -3.11 -2.09 5.10
CA ILE A 56 -3.68 -0.87 5.64
C ILE A 56 -2.95 0.32 4.99
N TYR A 57 -3.68 1.12 4.21
CA TYR A 57 -3.15 2.28 3.51
C TYR A 57 -4.22 3.34 3.25
N ASN A 58 -3.77 4.55 2.91
CA ASN A 58 -4.65 5.62 2.43
C ASN A 58 -4.66 5.61 0.90
N MET A 59 -5.83 5.39 0.28
CA MET A 59 -5.95 5.34 -1.18
C MET A 59 -5.45 6.63 -1.87
N GLU A 60 -5.63 7.77 -1.22
CA GLU A 60 -5.19 9.08 -1.74
C GLU A 60 -3.67 9.18 -1.94
N ASP A 61 -2.87 8.40 -1.21
CA ASP A 61 -1.41 8.37 -1.37
C ASP A 61 -0.99 7.78 -2.73
N PHE A 62 -1.83 6.90 -3.27
CA PHE A 62 -1.57 6.21 -4.53
C PHE A 62 -2.34 6.79 -5.72
N GLN A 63 -3.32 7.67 -5.49
CA GLN A 63 -3.99 8.39 -6.56
C GLN A 63 -3.03 9.40 -7.20
N ASP A 64 -2.98 9.44 -8.53
CA ASP A 64 -2.13 10.42 -9.23
C ASP A 64 -2.55 11.83 -8.80
N ALA A 65 -1.64 12.52 -8.09
CA ALA A 65 -1.94 13.72 -7.31
C ALA A 65 -2.72 14.78 -8.11
N ALA A 66 -3.87 15.20 -7.59
CA ALA A 66 -4.27 16.59 -7.76
C ALA A 66 -3.15 17.46 -7.15
N PRO A 67 -2.75 18.57 -7.80
CA PRO A 67 -1.65 19.39 -7.31
C PRO A 67 -1.89 19.79 -5.85
N PRO A 68 -0.84 19.81 -5.01
CA PRO A 68 -1.01 20.09 -3.58
C PRO A 68 -1.73 21.43 -3.42
N ALA A 69 -2.84 21.42 -2.67
CA ALA A 69 -3.50 22.65 -2.28
C ALA A 69 -2.46 23.54 -1.57
N PRO A 70 -2.38 24.84 -1.91
CA PRO A 70 -1.39 25.72 -1.31
C PRO A 70 -1.54 25.71 0.22
N PRO A 71 -0.44 25.81 0.98
CA PRO A 71 -0.50 25.79 2.43
C PRO A 71 -1.40 26.92 2.92
N SER A 72 -2.45 26.58 3.66
CA SER A 72 -3.32 27.52 4.36
C SER A 72 -2.54 28.20 5.47
N ILE A 73 -1.84 29.30 5.15
CA ILE A 73 -1.22 30.15 6.17
C ILE A 73 -2.35 30.89 6.90
N PRO A 74 -2.48 30.78 8.24
CA PRO A 74 -3.39 31.64 8.96
C PRO A 74 -2.85 33.07 8.90
N ILE A 75 -3.60 33.97 8.24
CA ILE A 75 -3.29 35.40 8.24
C ILE A 75 -3.46 35.89 9.67
N ALA A 76 -2.34 36.12 10.37
CA ALA A 76 -2.33 36.81 11.64
C ALA A 76 -2.82 38.24 11.41
N ALA A 77 -4.02 38.54 11.89
CA ALA A 77 -4.55 39.89 11.96
C ALA A 77 -3.75 40.68 13.01
N SER A 78 -3.24 41.84 12.61
CA SER A 78 -2.75 42.92 13.48
C SER A 78 -3.32 44.23 12.99
#